data_AF-A0A850ACQ5-F1
#
_entry.id   AF-A0A850ACQ5-F1
#
_cell.length_a   1.000
_cell.length_b   1.000
_cell.length_c   1.000
_cell.angle_alpha   90.00
_cell.angle_beta   90.00
_cell.angle_gamma   90.00
#
_symmetry.space_group_name_H-M   'P 1'
#
loop_
_entity.id
_entity.type
_entity.pdbx_description
1 polymer ?
#
loop_
_entity_poly.entity_id
_entity_poly.type
_entity_poly.pdbx_seq_one_letter_code
_entity_poly.pdbx_strand_id
1 'polypeptide(L)'
;MRSNSEEPAAEALLKMLEIQWQDHFQTRTQTWRALEITAIIAVALVGLDWKVGNPLITIVSASLLIMVTQFGIQITLRHRKVEETKFRIIASVEKQLNIADTDVRLPEPISWWSIFKVWKSNTLLFILRMHFVIQLFAICYLILRVFDLWKS
;
A
#
# COMPACT_ATOMS: atom_id res chain seq x y z
N MET A 1 21.55 -44.04 -5.14
CA MET A 1 22.60 -43.01 -4.97
C MET A 1 22.03 -41.70 -5.50
N ARG A 2 21.50 -40.83 -4.62
CA ARG A 2 21.21 -39.44 -4.99
C ARG A 2 22.55 -38.71 -5.11
N SER A 3 22.77 -38.02 -6.21
CA SER A 3 24.00 -37.28 -6.46
C SER A 3 24.15 -36.14 -5.44
N ASN A 4 25.31 -36.06 -4.77
CA ASN A 4 25.68 -34.96 -3.86
C ASN A 4 25.61 -33.54 -4.50
N SER A 5 25.32 -33.44 -5.79
CA SER A 5 25.14 -32.16 -6.52
C SER A 5 23.73 -31.58 -6.44
N GLU A 6 22.70 -32.35 -6.04
CA GLU A 6 21.30 -31.88 -6.02
C GLU A 6 20.91 -31.21 -4.69
N GLU A 7 21.51 -31.61 -3.57
CA GLU A 7 21.25 -31.04 -2.24
C GLU A 7 21.53 -29.52 -2.15
N PRO A 8 22.69 -29.00 -2.59
CA PRO A 8 22.95 -27.55 -2.52
C PRO A 8 22.03 -26.74 -3.45
N ALA A 9 21.54 -27.33 -4.54
CA ALA A 9 20.60 -26.67 -5.45
C ALA A 9 19.18 -26.59 -4.85
N ALA A 10 18.71 -27.66 -4.22
CA ALA A 10 17.41 -27.68 -3.54
C ALA A 10 17.40 -26.75 -2.32
N GLU A 11 18.48 -26.73 -1.54
CA GLU A 11 18.63 -25.81 -0.39
C GLU A 11 18.64 -24.33 -0.83
N ALA A 12 19.35 -24.01 -1.92
CA ALA A 12 19.34 -22.66 -2.49
C ALA A 12 17.94 -22.22 -2.93
N LEU A 13 17.17 -23.12 -3.58
CA LEU A 13 15.79 -22.85 -3.99
C LEU A 13 14.85 -22.66 -2.79
N LEU A 14 14.98 -23.49 -1.74
CA LEU A 14 14.22 -23.32 -0.50
C LEU A 14 14.54 -21.98 0.18
N LYS A 15 15.83 -21.60 0.23
CA LYS A 15 16.23 -20.31 0.80
C LYS A 15 15.71 -19.14 -0.01
N MET A 16 15.75 -19.26 -1.34
CA MET A 16 15.18 -18.25 -2.24
C MET A 16 13.67 -18.09 -1.99
N LEU A 17 12.93 -19.21 -1.87
CA LEU A 17 11.50 -19.20 -1.57
C LEU A 17 11.21 -18.53 -0.23
N GLU A 18 11.97 -18.85 0.82
CA GLU A 18 11.87 -18.22 2.14
C GLU A 18 12.04 -16.69 2.05
N ILE A 19 13.08 -16.24 1.33
CA ILE A 19 13.36 -14.80 1.13
C ILE A 19 12.19 -14.11 0.42
N GLN A 20 11.64 -14.72 -0.63
CA GLN A 20 10.52 -14.13 -1.38
C GLN A 20 9.26 -13.99 -0.52
N TRP A 21 8.95 -14.99 0.32
CA TRP A 21 7.82 -14.93 1.25
C TRP A 21 8.04 -13.89 2.35
N GLN A 22 9.24 -13.82 2.94
CA GLN A 22 9.57 -12.80 3.95
C GLN A 22 9.42 -11.38 3.38
N ASP A 23 9.95 -11.14 2.18
CA ASP A 23 9.86 -9.85 1.50
C ASP A 23 8.40 -9.49 1.14
N HIS A 24 7.56 -10.46 0.78
CA HIS A 24 6.12 -10.25 0.61
C HIS A 24 5.45 -9.76 1.91
N PHE A 25 5.67 -10.43 3.04
CA PHE A 25 5.11 -10.03 4.33
C PHE A 25 5.60 -8.66 4.79
N GLN A 26 6.88 -8.35 4.58
CA GLN A 26 7.45 -7.03 4.87
C GLN A 26 6.79 -5.94 4.02
N THR A 27 6.64 -6.16 2.72
CA THR A 27 5.98 -5.20 1.80
C THR A 27 4.55 -4.90 2.25
N ARG A 28 3.77 -5.94 2.61
CA ARG A 28 2.40 -5.78 3.13
C ARG A 28 2.39 -4.97 4.42
N THR A 29 3.31 -5.27 5.34
CA THR A 29 3.44 -4.55 6.62
C THR A 29 3.77 -3.07 6.41
N GLN A 30 4.71 -2.76 5.52
CA GLN A 30 5.05 -1.37 5.18
C GLN A 30 3.85 -0.60 4.62
N THR A 31 3.07 -1.23 3.74
CA THR A 31 1.88 -0.61 3.14
C THR A 31 0.80 -0.32 4.21
N TRP A 32 0.65 -1.21 5.19
CA TRP A 32 -0.23 -1.00 6.33
C TRP A 32 0.25 0.13 7.25
N ARG A 33 1.54 0.15 7.60
CA ARG A 33 2.14 1.23 8.40
C ARG A 33 2.02 2.60 7.72
N ALA A 34 2.17 2.67 6.41
CA ALA A 34 1.97 3.90 5.65
C ALA A 34 0.54 4.44 5.79
N LEU A 35 -0.47 3.55 5.77
CA LEU A 35 -1.86 3.93 6.02
C LEU A 35 -2.06 4.44 7.46
N GLU A 36 -1.53 3.72 8.46
CA GLU A 36 -1.63 4.12 9.87
C GLU A 36 -1.06 5.53 10.10
N ILE A 37 0.15 5.80 9.59
CA ILE A 37 0.79 7.11 9.69
C ILE A 37 -0.06 8.18 9.00
N THR A 38 -0.57 7.90 7.79
CA THR A 38 -1.41 8.84 7.04
C THR A 38 -2.71 9.16 7.79
N ALA A 39 -3.33 8.16 8.43
CA ALA A 39 -4.53 8.35 9.25
C ALA A 39 -4.24 9.20 10.50
N ILE A 40 -3.10 8.97 11.17
CA ILE A 40 -2.67 9.79 12.31
C ILE A 40 -2.45 11.25 11.89
N ILE A 41 -1.83 11.50 10.74
CA ILE A 41 -1.64 12.86 10.21
C ILE A 41 -2.99 13.52 9.92
N ALA A 42 -3.98 12.79 9.40
CA ALA A 42 -5.32 13.31 9.17
C ALA A 42 -6.01 13.74 10.47
N VAL A 43 -5.90 12.93 11.53
CA VAL A 43 -6.41 13.29 12.87
C VAL A 43 -5.65 14.51 13.43
N ALA A 44 -4.33 14.55 13.24
CA ALA A 44 -3.50 15.66 13.69
C ALA A 44 -3.86 16.98 12.99
N LEU A 45 -4.27 16.95 11.71
CA LEU A 45 -4.76 18.13 10.99
C LEU A 45 -5.98 18.75 11.69
N VAL A 46 -6.97 17.94 12.07
CA VAL A 46 -8.17 18.41 12.79
C VAL A 46 -7.78 18.99 14.15
N GLY A 47 -6.89 18.32 14.88
CA GLY A 47 -6.41 18.81 16.18
C GLY A 47 -5.61 20.11 16.09
N LEU A 48 -4.78 20.25 15.05
CA LEU A 48 -4.00 21.47 14.79
C LEU A 48 -4.92 22.65 14.50
N ASP A 49 -5.89 22.45 13.61
CA ASP A 49 -6.86 23.47 13.22
C ASP A 49 -7.71 23.93 14.41
N TRP A 50 -8.17 23.00 15.25
CA TRP A 50 -8.90 23.30 16.48
C TRP A 50 -8.08 24.14 17.48
N LYS A 51 -6.78 23.83 17.63
CA LYS A 51 -5.92 24.46 18.64
C LYS A 51 -5.37 25.81 18.21
N VAL A 52 -4.99 25.94 16.94
CA VAL A 52 -4.28 27.12 16.44
C VAL A 52 -5.25 28.15 15.85
N GLY A 53 -6.33 27.68 15.21
CA GLY A 53 -7.34 28.56 14.60
C GLY A 53 -6.84 29.47 13.47
N ASN A 54 -5.63 29.22 12.94
CA ASN A 54 -5.05 30.01 11.86
C ASN A 54 -5.28 29.33 10.49
N PRO A 55 -6.08 29.92 9.59
CA PRO A 55 -6.41 29.32 8.30
C PRO A 55 -5.17 29.00 7.43
N LEU A 56 -4.13 29.83 7.47
CA LEU A 56 -2.92 29.62 6.66
C LEU A 56 -2.19 28.35 7.08
N ILE A 57 -2.05 28.13 8.39
CA ILE A 57 -1.39 26.92 8.93
C ILE A 57 -2.18 25.68 8.50
N THR A 58 -3.50 25.73 8.65
CA THR A 58 -4.38 24.63 8.25
C THR A 58 -4.32 24.35 6.75
N ILE A 59 -4.27 25.39 5.89
CA ILE A 59 -4.14 25.25 4.43
C ILE A 59 -2.82 24.54 4.08
N VAL A 60 -1.71 24.94 4.69
CA VAL A 60 -0.41 24.31 4.46
C VAL A 60 -0.42 22.85 4.92
N SER A 61 -0.95 22.57 6.11
CA SER A 61 -1.03 21.21 6.64
C SER A 61 -1.96 20.31 5.81
N ALA A 62 -3.10 20.81 5.34
CA ALA A 62 -4.00 20.08 4.45
C ALA A 62 -3.33 19.77 3.11
N SER A 63 -2.59 20.74 2.54
CA SER A 63 -1.82 20.54 1.31
C SER A 63 -0.75 19.45 1.46
N LEU A 64 -0.04 19.43 2.59
CA LEU A 64 0.92 18.37 2.91
C LEU A 64 0.24 17.01 3.04
N LEU A 65 -0.93 16.93 3.68
CA LEU A 65 -1.69 15.68 3.78
C LEU A 65 -2.16 15.18 2.41
N ILE A 66 -2.55 16.07 1.50
CA ILE A 66 -2.87 15.71 0.09
C ILE A 66 -1.63 15.09 -0.57
N MET A 67 -0.43 15.66 -0.36
CA MET A 67 0.81 15.11 -0.91
C MET A 67 1.14 13.73 -0.33
N VAL A 68 1.02 13.56 1.00
CA VAL A 68 1.26 12.29 1.69
C VAL A 68 0.30 11.20 1.20
N THR A 69 -0.99 11.51 1.11
CA THR A 69 -2.00 10.56 0.62
C THR A 69 -1.76 10.18 -0.84
N GLN A 70 -1.34 11.13 -1.69
CA GLN A 70 -0.97 10.87 -3.07
C GLN A 70 0.21 9.90 -3.18
N PHE A 71 1.25 10.08 -2.35
CA PHE A 71 2.36 9.11 -2.29
C PHE A 71 1.90 7.74 -1.77
N GLY A 72 1.04 7.69 -0.76
CA GLY A 72 0.46 6.44 -0.27
C GLY A 72 -0.29 5.66 -1.35
N ILE A 73 -1.07 6.36 -2.20
CA ILE A 73 -1.74 5.77 -3.37
C ILE A 73 -0.71 5.20 -4.36
N GLN A 74 0.31 5.99 -4.73
CA GLN A 74 1.33 5.57 -5.69
C GLN A 74 2.14 4.37 -5.18
N ILE A 75 2.53 4.38 -3.90
CA ILE A 75 3.26 3.29 -3.24
C ILE A 75 2.39 2.02 -3.26
N THR A 76 1.11 2.12 -2.89
CA THR A 76 0.19 0.97 -2.90
C THR A 76 0.06 0.36 -4.30
N LEU A 77 -0.08 1.19 -5.34
CA LEU A 77 -0.16 0.73 -6.73
C LEU A 77 1.17 0.10 -7.20
N ARG A 78 2.31 0.68 -6.84
CA ARG A 78 3.63 0.14 -7.16
C ARG A 78 3.86 -1.21 -6.46
N HIS A 79 3.50 -1.30 -5.18
CA HIS A 79 3.62 -2.54 -4.40
C HIS A 79 2.79 -3.65 -5.00
N ARG A 80 1.60 -3.36 -5.56
CA ARG A 80 0.83 -4.38 -6.28
C ARG A 80 1.57 -4.95 -7.49
N LYS A 81 2.18 -4.10 -8.31
CA LYS A 81 2.97 -4.56 -9.48
C LYS A 81 4.18 -5.40 -9.05
N VAL A 82 4.85 -5.00 -7.97
CA VAL A 82 5.96 -5.76 -7.40
C VAL A 82 5.48 -7.10 -6.85
N GLU A 83 4.35 -7.12 -6.16
CA GLU A 83 3.72 -8.34 -5.64
C GLU A 83 3.37 -9.32 -6.77
N GLU A 84 2.78 -8.86 -7.88
CA GLU A 84 2.54 -9.69 -9.06
C GLU A 84 3.80 -10.37 -9.58
N THR A 85 4.92 -9.63 -9.61
CA THR A 85 6.21 -10.15 -10.07
C THR A 85 6.75 -11.19 -9.08
N LYS A 86 6.69 -10.90 -7.78
CA LYS A 86 7.11 -11.80 -6.69
C LYS A 86 6.32 -13.11 -6.73
N PHE A 87 5.00 -13.07 -6.86
CA PHE A 87 4.18 -14.28 -6.92
C PHE A 87 4.46 -15.15 -8.15
N ARG A 88 4.85 -14.56 -9.30
CA ARG A 88 5.33 -15.34 -10.45
C ARG A 88 6.64 -16.07 -10.15
N ILE A 89 7.56 -15.42 -9.44
CA ILE A 89 8.83 -16.03 -9.02
C ILE A 89 8.57 -17.16 -8.02
N ILE A 90 7.74 -16.91 -7.00
CA ILE A 90 7.34 -17.90 -5.99
C ILE A 90 6.74 -19.13 -6.68
N ALA A 91 5.74 -18.96 -7.54
CA ALA A 91 5.10 -20.07 -8.25
C ALA A 91 6.09 -20.85 -9.14
N SER A 92 7.06 -20.16 -9.76
CA SER A 92 8.12 -20.80 -10.54
C SER A 92 9.04 -21.65 -9.66
N VAL A 93 9.45 -21.14 -8.50
CA VAL A 93 10.33 -21.85 -7.56
C VAL A 93 9.60 -23.03 -6.91
N GLU A 94 8.33 -22.86 -6.53
CA GLU A 94 7.49 -23.94 -6.00
C GLU A 94 7.32 -25.07 -7.02
N LYS A 95 7.19 -24.74 -8.31
CA LYS A 95 7.13 -25.73 -9.39
C LYS A 95 8.45 -26.48 -9.55
N GLN A 96 9.60 -25.81 -9.44
CA GLN A 96 10.92 -26.45 -9.50
C GLN A 96 11.18 -27.38 -8.32
N LEU A 97 10.65 -27.02 -7.14
CA LEU A 97 10.73 -27.82 -5.92
C LEU A 97 9.67 -28.93 -5.84
N ASN A 98 8.77 -29.01 -6.82
CA ASN A 98 7.66 -29.96 -6.87
C ASN A 98 6.72 -29.89 -5.64
N ILE A 99 6.60 -28.69 -5.07
CA ILE A 99 5.70 -28.36 -3.93
C ILE A 99 4.57 -27.41 -4.36
N ALA A 100 4.49 -27.09 -5.65
CA ALA A 100 3.47 -26.20 -6.19
C ALA A 100 2.07 -26.74 -5.91
N ASP A 101 1.26 -25.90 -5.27
CA ASP A 101 -0.16 -26.15 -5.17
C ASP A 101 -0.82 -25.86 -6.53
N THR A 102 -1.76 -26.72 -6.94
CA THR A 102 -2.40 -26.60 -8.26
C THR A 102 -3.38 -25.43 -8.34
N ASP A 103 -3.78 -24.89 -7.18
CA ASP A 103 -4.76 -23.82 -7.04
C ASP A 103 -4.16 -22.42 -6.79
N VAL A 104 -2.84 -22.21 -6.96
CA VAL A 104 -2.24 -20.88 -6.75
C VAL A 104 -2.75 -19.87 -7.78
N ARG A 105 -3.70 -19.03 -7.36
CA ARG A 105 -4.19 -17.90 -8.16
C ARG A 105 -3.25 -16.71 -8.01
N LEU A 106 -2.66 -16.30 -9.12
CA LEU A 106 -1.85 -15.08 -9.15
C LEU A 106 -2.69 -13.85 -8.80
N PRO A 107 -2.12 -12.88 -8.06
CA PRO A 107 -2.81 -11.65 -7.73
C PRO A 107 -3.27 -10.89 -8.98
N GLU A 108 -4.56 -10.53 -9.04
CA GLU A 108 -5.10 -9.70 -10.12
C GLU A 108 -4.49 -8.28 -10.14
N PRO A 109 -4.27 -7.66 -11.31
CA PRO A 109 -3.77 -6.30 -11.36
C PRO A 109 -4.73 -5.28 -10.76
N ILE A 110 -4.20 -4.36 -9.96
CA ILE A 110 -4.95 -3.24 -9.39
C ILE A 110 -4.53 -1.97 -10.12
N SER A 111 -5.54 -1.25 -10.62
CA SER A 111 -5.38 0.07 -11.23
C SER A 111 -5.98 1.13 -10.32
N TRP A 112 -5.71 2.41 -10.60
CA TRP A 112 -6.32 3.53 -9.89
C TRP A 112 -7.86 3.46 -9.88
N TRP A 113 -8.46 3.06 -11.01
CA TRP A 113 -9.91 2.87 -11.16
C TRP A 113 -10.49 1.73 -10.32
N SER A 114 -9.66 0.83 -9.79
CA SER A 114 -10.13 -0.25 -8.93
C SER A 114 -10.75 0.26 -7.62
N ILE A 115 -10.45 1.50 -7.21
CA ILE A 115 -11.04 2.17 -6.04
C ILE A 115 -12.58 2.04 -6.07
N PHE A 116 -13.19 2.24 -7.24
CA PHE A 116 -14.65 2.23 -7.42
C PHE A 116 -15.27 0.83 -7.48
N LYS A 117 -14.48 -0.24 -7.54
CA LYS A 117 -14.97 -1.64 -7.62
C LYS A 117 -15.37 -2.19 -6.25
N VAL A 118 -16.33 -1.57 -5.57
CA VAL A 118 -16.72 -1.86 -4.16
C VAL A 118 -17.03 -3.34 -3.88
N TRP A 119 -17.51 -4.09 -4.88
CA TRP A 119 -17.82 -5.52 -4.78
C TRP A 119 -16.61 -6.44 -4.63
N LYS A 120 -15.41 -5.98 -5.03
CA LYS A 120 -14.16 -6.69 -4.76
C LYS A 120 -13.50 -6.07 -3.52
N SER A 121 -13.02 -6.92 -2.62
CA SER A 121 -12.27 -6.51 -1.44
C SER A 121 -11.04 -7.40 -1.27
N ASN A 122 -9.88 -6.76 -1.20
CA ASN A 122 -8.64 -7.35 -0.72
C ASN A 122 -7.90 -6.29 0.08
N THR A 123 -6.91 -6.69 0.88
CA THR A 123 -6.22 -5.78 1.81
C THR A 123 -5.61 -4.57 1.10
N LEU A 124 -4.97 -4.75 -0.05
CA LEU A 124 -4.38 -3.64 -0.80
C LEU A 124 -5.42 -2.68 -1.36
N LEU A 125 -6.55 -3.21 -1.84
CA LEU A 125 -7.64 -2.40 -2.36
C LEU A 125 -8.33 -1.60 -1.25
N PHE A 126 -8.46 -2.20 -0.06
CA PHE A 126 -8.88 -1.48 1.14
C PHE A 126 -7.93 -0.33 1.47
N ILE A 127 -6.62 -0.59 1.50
CA ILE A 127 -5.61 0.45 1.78
C ILE A 127 -5.67 1.57 0.74
N LEU A 128 -5.80 1.23 -0.55
CA LEU A 128 -5.94 2.18 -1.64
C LEU A 128 -7.17 3.08 -1.47
N ARG A 129 -8.32 2.50 -1.11
CA ARG A 129 -9.56 3.24 -0.84
C ARG A 129 -9.42 4.16 0.37
N MET A 130 -8.77 3.70 1.43
CA MET A 130 -8.59 4.53 2.63
C MET A 130 -7.71 5.75 2.34
N HIS A 131 -6.61 5.60 1.61
CA HIS A 131 -5.81 6.76 1.19
C HIS A 131 -6.64 7.74 0.33
N PHE A 132 -7.45 7.22 -0.59
CA PHE A 132 -8.34 8.05 -1.41
C PHE A 132 -9.37 8.80 -0.55
N VAL A 133 -9.99 8.16 0.45
CA VAL A 133 -10.93 8.79 1.38
C VAL A 133 -10.24 9.90 2.18
N ILE A 134 -9.03 9.65 2.70
CA ILE A 134 -8.26 10.66 3.44
C ILE A 134 -7.87 11.83 2.52
N GLN A 135 -7.54 11.56 1.27
CA GLN A 135 -7.23 12.60 0.28
C GLN A 135 -8.46 13.48 0.00
N LEU A 136 -9.64 12.88 -0.21
CA LEU A 136 -10.89 13.62 -0.38
C LEU A 136 -11.21 14.47 0.85
N PHE A 137 -11.03 13.91 2.04
CA PHE A 137 -11.17 14.65 3.30
C PHE A 137 -10.25 15.87 3.32
N ALA A 138 -8.96 15.71 3.01
CA ALA A 138 -7.99 16.79 3.01
C ALA A 138 -8.31 17.89 1.96
N ILE A 139 -8.78 17.50 0.77
CA ILE A 139 -9.23 18.42 -0.28
C ILE A 139 -10.44 19.23 0.18
N CYS A 140 -11.47 18.57 0.73
CA CYS A 140 -12.64 19.25 1.27
C CYS A 140 -12.25 20.23 2.38
N TYR A 141 -11.36 19.83 3.28
CA TYR A 141 -10.86 20.67 4.37
C TYR A 141 -10.12 21.91 3.85
N LEU A 142 -9.23 21.72 2.86
CA LEU A 142 -8.50 22.79 2.19
C LEU A 142 -9.46 23.80 1.57
N ILE A 143 -10.45 23.33 0.81
CA ILE A 143 -11.44 24.18 0.14
C ILE A 143 -12.20 25.02 1.16
N LEU A 144 -12.71 24.41 2.23
CA LEU A 144 -13.43 25.13 3.30
C LEU A 144 -12.59 26.25 3.91
N ARG A 145 -11.32 25.97 4.23
CA ARG A 145 -10.44 26.95 4.86
C ARG A 145 -9.97 28.06 3.93
N VAL A 146 -9.82 27.78 2.63
CA VAL A 146 -9.57 28.81 1.62
C VAL A 146 -10.77 29.75 1.50
N PHE A 147 -12.00 29.21 1.53
CA PHE A 147 -13.22 30.04 1.52
C PHE A 147 -13.34 30.93 2.76
N ASP A 148 -13.00 30.41 3.94
CA ASP A 148 -12.98 31.20 5.18
C ASP A 148 -11.97 32.34 5.09
N LEU A 149 -10.77 32.07 4.57
CA LEU A 149 -9.72 33.07 4.41
C LEU A 149 -10.12 34.18 3.42
N TRP A 150 -10.82 33.85 2.34
CA TRP A 150 -11.29 34.85 1.36
C TRP A 150 -12.31 35.81 1.97
N LYS A 151 -13.15 35.34 2.90
CA LYS A 151 -14.20 36.16 3.53
C LYS A 151 -13.70 37.10 4.62
N SER A 152 -12.49 36.87 5.14
CA SER A 152 -11.86 37.68 6.19
C SER A 152 -11.08 38.84 5.62
#